data_AF-A0A4P6PB99-F1
#
_entry.id   AF-A0A4P6PB99-F1
#
_cell.length_a   1.000
_cell.length_b   1.000
_cell.length_c   1.000
_cell.angle_alpha   90.00
_cell.angle_beta   90.00
_cell.angle_gamma   90.00
#
_symmetry.space_group_name_H-M   'P 1'
#
loop_
_entity.id
_entity.type
_entity.pdbx_description
1 polymer ?
#
loop_
_entity_poly.entity_id
_entity_poly.type
_entity_poly.pdbx_seq_one_letter_code
_entity_poly.pdbx_strand_id
1 'polypeptide(L)'
;MMMEFIKKILLEKDHPGIQFLKYAFCGGLAFATDITIFYLTALFVFPALTPDDYFAQLLGLEIEPISESLRLKHFWLCKASGFVGGNIVAYVTNVLFVFKGGKHRILHEIALFLGVSFAAFLLSTWSGDALIRFFGVQTTVSNLTAIIFATLFNYTGRKFFIFHG
;
A
#
# COMPACT_ATOMS: atom_id res chain seq x y z
N MET A 1 11.99 -33.35 1.21
CA MET A 1 11.26 -33.20 -0.08
C MET A 1 10.44 -31.92 -0.13
N MET A 2 9.47 -31.70 0.78
CA MET A 2 8.63 -30.48 0.77
C MET A 2 9.43 -29.18 0.97
N MET A 3 10.42 -29.19 1.86
CA MET A 3 11.28 -28.03 2.12
C MET A 3 12.16 -27.63 0.92
N GLU A 4 12.65 -28.62 0.18
CA GLU A 4 13.44 -28.43 -1.05
C GLU A 4 12.57 -27.89 -2.19
N PHE A 5 11.33 -28.40 -2.32
CA PHE A 5 10.35 -27.90 -3.27
C PHE A 5 9.93 -26.45 -2.98
N ILE A 6 9.70 -26.12 -1.70
CA ILE A 6 9.39 -24.75 -1.26
C ILE A 6 10.59 -23.82 -1.53
N LYS A 7 11.83 -24.25 -1.21
CA LYS A 7 13.04 -23.48 -1.55
C LYS A 7 13.16 -23.24 -3.05
N LYS A 8 12.91 -24.27 -3.86
CA LYS A 8 13.00 -24.18 -5.32
C LYS A 8 11.97 -23.19 -5.87
N ILE A 9 10.71 -23.28 -5.43
CA ILE A 9 9.67 -22.31 -5.80
C ILE A 9 10.00 -20.90 -5.31
N LEU A 10 10.50 -20.73 -4.08
CA LEU A 10 10.79 -19.41 -3.50
C LEU A 10 12.02 -18.74 -4.13
N LEU A 11 13.04 -19.51 -4.52
CA LEU A 11 14.33 -18.98 -4.97
C LEU A 11 14.51 -18.99 -6.50
N GLU A 12 13.84 -19.88 -7.25
CA GLU A 12 13.85 -19.81 -8.71
C GLU A 12 13.01 -18.63 -9.20
N LYS A 13 13.61 -17.75 -10.00
CA LYS A 13 12.99 -16.51 -10.49
C LYS A 13 12.69 -16.55 -12.01
N ASP A 14 12.86 -17.70 -12.65
CA ASP A 14 12.82 -17.83 -14.13
C ASP A 14 11.46 -18.28 -14.69
N HIS A 15 10.52 -18.70 -13.83
CA HIS A 15 9.21 -19.18 -14.26
C HIS A 15 8.15 -18.06 -14.22
N PRO A 16 7.58 -17.62 -15.35
CA PRO A 16 6.68 -16.44 -15.43
C PRO A 16 5.46 -16.52 -14.50
N GLY A 17 4.81 -17.69 -14.42
CA GLY A 17 3.65 -17.89 -13.54
C GLY A 17 3.99 -17.85 -12.04
N ILE A 18 5.20 -18.28 -11.66
CA ILE A 18 5.65 -18.26 -10.27
C ILE A 18 6.05 -16.83 -9.89
N GLN A 19 6.63 -16.08 -10.82
CA GLN A 19 6.97 -14.68 -10.62
C GLN A 19 5.72 -13.82 -10.40
N PHE A 20 4.63 -14.06 -11.13
CA PHE A 20 3.34 -13.41 -10.89
C PHE A 20 2.81 -13.71 -9.48
N LEU A 21 2.82 -14.98 -9.05
CA LEU A 21 2.35 -15.36 -7.72
C LEU A 21 3.18 -14.70 -6.61
N LYS A 22 4.51 -14.65 -6.77
CA LYS A 22 5.41 -13.96 -5.83
C LYS A 22 5.13 -12.46 -5.81
N TYR A 23 4.93 -11.83 -6.96
CA TYR A 23 4.60 -10.41 -7.03
C TYR A 23 3.27 -10.10 -6.35
N ALA A 24 2.24 -10.92 -6.60
CA ALA A 24 0.95 -10.80 -5.94
C ALA A 24 1.07 -10.98 -4.41
N PHE A 25 1.86 -11.95 -3.95
CA PHE A 25 2.13 -12.16 -2.53
C PHE A 25 2.88 -10.98 -1.89
N CYS A 26 3.93 -10.47 -2.54
CA CYS A 26 4.68 -9.30 -2.08
C CYS A 26 3.79 -8.04 -2.01
N GLY A 27 2.93 -7.85 -3.03
CA GLY A 27 1.92 -6.80 -3.04
C GLY A 27 0.90 -6.94 -1.90
N GLY A 28 0.43 -8.16 -1.63
CA GLY A 28 -0.47 -8.46 -0.52
C GLY A 28 0.13 -8.15 0.85
N LEU A 29 1.42 -8.48 1.06
CA LEU A 29 2.13 -8.12 2.30
C LEU A 29 2.26 -6.61 2.48
N ALA A 30 2.59 -5.90 1.40
CA ALA A 30 2.68 -4.44 1.42
C ALA A 30 1.32 -3.79 1.69
N PHE A 31 0.26 -4.31 1.08
CA PHE A 31 -1.13 -3.89 1.30
C PHE A 31 -1.55 -4.07 2.77
N ALA A 32 -1.32 -5.26 3.33
CA ALA A 32 -1.63 -5.55 4.73
C ALA A 32 -0.87 -4.60 5.66
N THR A 33 0.41 -4.35 5.36
CA THR A 33 1.25 -3.43 6.14
C THR A 33 0.72 -1.99 6.10
N ASP A 34 0.36 -1.47 4.92
CA ASP A 34 -0.23 -0.12 4.77
C ASP A 34 -1.51 -0.01 5.61
N ILE A 35 -2.44 -0.96 5.45
CA ILE A 35 -3.70 -0.99 6.22
C ILE A 35 -3.45 -1.00 7.72
N THR A 36 -2.58 -1.90 8.20
CA THR A 36 -2.30 -2.02 9.62
C THR A 36 -1.70 -0.73 10.18
N ILE A 37 -0.70 -0.16 9.50
CA ILE A 37 -0.09 1.10 9.95
C ILE A 37 -1.09 2.24 9.89
N PHE A 38 -1.91 2.31 8.85
CA PHE A 38 -2.95 3.32 8.73
C PHE A 38 -3.90 3.28 9.93
N TYR A 39 -4.47 2.12 10.26
CA TYR A 39 -5.43 2.04 11.36
C TYR A 39 -4.77 2.22 12.73
N LEU A 40 -3.54 1.72 12.94
CA LEU A 40 -2.81 1.97 14.18
C LEU A 40 -2.52 3.47 14.37
N THR A 41 -2.07 4.15 13.31
CA THR A 41 -1.83 5.60 13.39
C THR A 41 -3.13 6.38 13.52
N ALA A 42 -4.20 5.97 12.85
CA ALA A 42 -5.52 6.58 12.93
C ALA A 42 -6.21 6.41 14.29
N LEU A 43 -5.81 5.40 15.08
CA LEU A 43 -6.29 5.17 16.44
C LEU A 43 -5.43 5.88 17.49
N PHE A 44 -4.11 5.75 17.38
CA PHE A 44 -3.21 6.09 18.50
C PHE A 44 -2.41 7.38 18.32
N VAL A 45 -2.28 7.91 17.10
CA VAL A 45 -1.35 9.01 16.82
C VAL A 45 -2.06 10.20 16.20
N PHE A 46 -2.84 9.97 15.14
CA PHE A 46 -3.57 10.98 14.40
C PHE A 46 -5.04 10.54 14.28
N PRO A 47 -5.88 10.78 15.31
CA PRO A 47 -7.28 10.35 15.31
C PRO A 47 -7.99 10.74 14.01
N ALA A 48 -8.33 9.76 13.18
CA ALA A 48 -8.93 10.00 11.86
C ALA A 48 -10.25 9.24 11.65
N LEU A 49 -10.63 8.36 12.58
CA LEU A 49 -11.88 7.62 12.52
C LEU A 49 -13.04 8.48 13.04
N THR A 50 -14.26 8.15 12.62
CA THR A 50 -15.50 8.72 13.16
C THR A 50 -16.29 7.66 13.90
N PRO A 51 -17.24 8.03 14.78
CA PRO A 51 -18.05 7.07 15.54
C PRO A 51 -18.84 6.09 14.66
N ASP A 52 -19.21 6.53 13.45
CA ASP A 52 -19.94 5.74 12.46
C ASP A 52 -19.03 4.96 11.49
N ASP A 53 -17.70 5.04 11.65
CA ASP A 53 -16.76 4.39 10.75
C ASP A 53 -16.86 2.85 10.86
N TYR A 54 -16.96 2.17 9.71
CA TYR A 54 -17.12 0.71 9.67
C TYR A 54 -16.05 -0.05 10.45
N PHE A 55 -14.80 0.42 10.46
CA PHE A 55 -13.73 -0.24 11.20
C PHE A 55 -13.92 -0.07 12.71
N ALA A 56 -14.34 1.12 13.16
CA ALA A 56 -14.65 1.37 14.56
C ALA A 56 -15.85 0.53 15.02
N GLN A 57 -16.91 0.47 14.22
CA GLN A 57 -18.11 -0.34 14.51
C GLN A 57 -17.80 -1.83 14.54
N LEU A 58 -17.02 -2.33 13.59
CA LEU A 58 -16.63 -3.75 13.52
C LEU A 58 -15.90 -4.21 14.78
N LEU A 59 -15.10 -3.32 15.37
CA LEU A 59 -14.32 -3.60 16.58
C LEU A 59 -14.99 -3.14 17.88
N GLY A 60 -16.18 -2.53 17.81
CA GLY A 60 -16.88 -1.99 18.98
C GLY A 60 -16.11 -0.88 19.69
N LEU A 61 -15.35 -0.06 18.95
CA LEU A 61 -14.52 0.99 19.51
C LEU A 61 -15.32 2.27 19.75
N GLU A 62 -15.13 2.88 20.91
CA GLU A 62 -15.61 4.23 21.20
C GLU A 62 -14.64 5.24 20.60
N ILE A 63 -15.11 6.01 19.62
CA ILE A 63 -14.33 7.03 18.92
C ILE A 63 -14.88 8.41 19.26
N GLU A 64 -14.01 9.31 19.68
CA GLU A 64 -14.40 10.70 19.89
C GLU A 64 -14.66 11.40 18.55
N PRO A 65 -15.75 12.19 18.43
CA PRO A 65 -16.03 12.93 17.21
C PRO A 65 -14.99 14.03 17.01
N ILE A 66 -14.43 14.08 15.82
CA ILE A 66 -13.46 15.10 15.38
C ILE A 66 -14.06 15.96 14.29
N SER A 67 -13.56 17.19 14.15
CA SER A 67 -13.95 18.05 13.03
C SER A 67 -13.45 17.47 11.70
N GLU A 68 -14.22 17.69 10.63
CA GLU A 68 -13.86 17.18 9.30
C GLU A 68 -12.51 17.72 8.80
N SER A 69 -12.21 18.99 9.08
CA SER A 69 -10.93 19.60 8.69
C SER A 69 -9.73 18.96 9.38
N LEU A 70 -9.90 18.54 10.64
CA LEU A 70 -8.88 17.79 11.38
C LEU A 70 -8.79 16.35 10.88
N ARG A 71 -9.94 15.70 10.65
CA ARG A 71 -10.04 14.35 10.05
C ARG A 71 -9.26 14.26 8.74
N LEU A 72 -9.43 15.22 7.84
CA LEU A 72 -8.72 15.26 6.55
C LEU A 72 -7.19 15.36 6.74
N LYS A 73 -6.72 16.24 7.62
CA LYS A 73 -5.28 16.37 7.91
C LYS A 73 -4.71 15.07 8.48
N HIS A 74 -5.40 14.48 9.45
CA HIS A 74 -4.99 13.22 10.06
C HIS A 74 -5.04 12.05 9.06
N PHE A 75 -6.03 12.01 8.18
CA PHE A 75 -6.12 11.04 7.09
C PHE A 75 -4.86 11.06 6.21
N TRP A 76 -4.41 12.24 5.78
CA TRP A 76 -3.17 12.38 5.01
C TRP A 76 -1.94 11.90 5.77
N LEU A 77 -1.83 12.21 7.07
CA LEU A 77 -0.71 11.76 7.91
C LEU A 77 -0.71 10.24 8.11
N CYS A 78 -1.88 9.63 8.31
CA CYS A 78 -2.04 8.18 8.40
C CYS A 78 -1.70 7.52 7.07
N LYS A 79 -2.18 8.06 5.93
CA LYS A 79 -1.83 7.56 4.59
C LYS A 79 -0.34 7.67 4.32
N ALA A 80 0.32 8.77 4.70
CA ALA A 80 1.76 8.93 4.55
C ALA A 80 2.52 7.88 5.37
N SER A 81 2.08 7.60 6.60
CA SER A 81 2.67 6.58 7.47
C SER A 81 2.53 5.18 6.87
N GLY A 82 1.32 4.82 6.42
CA GLY A 82 1.05 3.55 5.74
C GLY A 82 1.83 3.40 4.43
N PHE A 83 1.93 4.48 3.65
CA PHE A 83 2.72 4.52 2.42
C PHE A 83 4.20 4.19 2.67
N VAL A 84 4.82 4.80 3.68
CA VAL A 84 6.23 4.54 4.01
C VAL A 84 6.43 3.08 4.39
N GLY A 85 5.64 2.56 5.34
CA GLY A 85 5.77 1.18 5.79
C GLY A 85 5.47 0.15 4.70
N GLY A 86 4.39 0.35 3.95
CA GLY A 86 4.02 -0.49 2.81
C GLY A 86 5.07 -0.50 1.71
N ASN A 87 5.70 0.64 1.40
CA ASN A 87 6.76 0.70 0.40
C ASN A 87 8.05 0.03 0.84
N ILE A 88 8.42 0.14 2.12
CA ILE A 88 9.57 -0.59 2.67
C ILE A 88 9.36 -2.10 2.50
N VAL A 89 8.19 -2.61 2.90
CA VAL A 89 7.86 -4.03 2.73
C VAL A 89 7.82 -4.43 1.26
N ALA A 90 7.14 -3.65 0.41
CA ALA A 90 7.08 -3.91 -1.02
C ALA A 90 8.47 -3.96 -1.65
N TYR A 91 9.34 -3.00 -1.34
CA TYR A 91 10.70 -2.96 -1.89
C TYR A 91 11.53 -4.17 -1.43
N VAL A 92 11.58 -4.43 -0.12
CA VAL A 92 12.37 -5.54 0.44
C VAL A 92 11.91 -6.88 -0.13
N THR A 93 10.61 -7.15 -0.13
CA THR A 93 10.04 -8.41 -0.64
C THR A 93 10.24 -8.57 -2.15
N ASN A 94 10.11 -7.50 -2.93
CA ASN A 94 10.34 -7.55 -4.38
C ASN A 94 11.81 -7.83 -4.72
N VAL A 95 12.76 -7.22 -4.01
CA VAL A 95 14.19 -7.48 -4.19
C VAL A 95 14.54 -8.93 -3.83
N LEU A 96 14.02 -9.41 -2.69
CA LEU A 96 14.31 -10.77 -2.21
C LEU A 96 13.72 -11.83 -3.14
N PHE A 97 12.43 -11.71 -3.47
CA PHE A 97 11.67 -12.82 -4.05
C PHE A 97 11.36 -12.66 -5.55
N VAL A 98 11.20 -11.45 -6.06
CA VAL A 98 10.59 -11.23 -7.40
C VAL A 98 11.63 -10.88 -8.46
N PHE A 99 12.54 -9.96 -8.18
CA PHE A 99 13.45 -9.43 -9.21
C PHE A 99 14.81 -10.13 -9.19
N LYS A 100 15.26 -10.58 -10.36
CA LYS A 100 16.69 -10.78 -10.66
C LYS A 100 17.19 -9.43 -11.17
N GLY A 101 18.04 -8.75 -10.41
CA GLY A 101 18.62 -7.48 -10.84
C GLY A 101 19.39 -7.64 -12.16
N GLY A 102 19.46 -6.59 -12.97
CA GLY A 102 20.26 -6.61 -14.20
C GLY A 102 19.78 -5.75 -15.37
N LYS A 103 18.58 -5.14 -15.31
CA LYS A 103 18.07 -4.25 -16.38
C LYS A 103 18.64 -2.84 -16.25
N HIS A 104 18.71 -2.30 -15.04
CA HIS A 104 19.33 -1.00 -14.77
C HIS A 104 20.32 -1.09 -13.60
N ARG A 105 21.09 -0.01 -13.38
CA ARG A 105 21.87 0.13 -12.14
C ARG A 105 20.89 0.19 -10.97
N ILE A 106 21.18 -0.52 -9.88
CA ILE A 106 20.30 -0.68 -8.71
C ILE A 106 19.69 0.65 -8.22
N LEU A 107 20.49 1.73 -8.16
CA LEU A 107 20.01 3.06 -7.76
C LEU A 107 18.92 3.63 -8.66
N HIS A 108 18.99 3.35 -9.96
CA HIS A 108 18.00 3.81 -10.93
C HIS A 108 16.68 3.02 -10.79
N GLU A 109 16.75 1.72 -10.52
CA GLU A 109 15.57 0.89 -10.24
C GLU A 109 14.86 1.36 -8.96
N ILE A 110 15.63 1.69 -7.92
CA ILE A 110 15.10 2.26 -6.67
C ILE A 110 14.42 3.61 -6.94
N ALA A 111 15.08 4.51 -7.68
CA ALA A 111 14.54 5.83 -7.99
C ALA A 111 13.23 5.74 -8.78
N LEU A 112 13.16 4.87 -9.80
CA LEU A 112 11.94 4.63 -10.57
C LEU A 112 10.84 4.01 -9.71
N PHE A 113 11.18 3.04 -8.86
CA PHE A 113 10.24 2.42 -7.94
C PHE A 113 9.62 3.44 -6.99
N LEU A 114 10.45 4.26 -6.33
CA LEU A 114 9.99 5.27 -5.38
C LEU A 114 9.22 6.38 -6.09
N GLY A 115 9.67 6.83 -7.27
CA GLY A 115 9.00 7.86 -8.05
C GLY A 115 7.58 7.45 -8.49
N VAL A 116 7.44 6.25 -9.07
CA VAL A 116 6.13 5.70 -9.45
C VAL A 116 5.24 5.52 -8.22
N SER A 117 5.80 4.97 -7.13
CA SER A 117 5.03 4.72 -5.91
C SER A 117 4.57 6.03 -5.26
N PHE A 118 5.40 7.07 -5.28
CA PHE A 118 5.06 8.39 -4.75
C PHE A 118 3.97 9.09 -5.58
N ALA A 119 4.06 9.05 -6.91
CA ALA A 119 3.01 9.58 -7.77
C ALA A 119 1.68 8.85 -7.56
N ALA A 120 1.72 7.52 -7.48
CA ALA A 120 0.55 6.70 -7.17
C ALA A 120 -0.04 7.05 -5.80
N PHE A 121 0.79 7.27 -4.79
CA PHE A 121 0.38 7.69 -3.45
C PHE A 121 -0.35 9.03 -3.46
N LEU A 122 0.16 10.04 -4.17
CA LEU A 122 -0.49 11.34 -4.22
C LEU A 122 -1.88 11.27 -4.88
N LEU A 123 -1.96 10.62 -6.04
CA LEU A 123 -3.22 10.50 -6.79
C LEU A 123 -4.27 9.68 -6.03
N SER A 124 -3.84 8.58 -5.42
CA SER A 124 -4.72 7.73 -4.63
C SER A 124 -5.19 8.38 -3.33
N THR A 125 -4.29 9.01 -2.59
CA THR A 125 -4.62 9.71 -1.35
C THR A 125 -5.55 10.89 -1.63
N TRP A 126 -5.32 11.62 -2.71
CA TRP A 126 -6.24 12.67 -3.16
C TRP A 126 -7.63 12.14 -3.49
N SER A 127 -7.72 10.95 -4.10
CA SER A 127 -9.01 10.32 -4.37
C SER A 127 -9.75 9.96 -3.08
N GLY A 128 -9.05 9.46 -2.05
CA GLY A 128 -9.62 9.22 -0.72
C GLY A 128 -10.04 10.53 -0.02
N ASP A 129 -9.20 11.57 -0.08
CA ASP A 129 -9.53 12.91 0.43
C ASP A 129 -10.79 13.48 -0.22
N ALA A 130 -10.93 13.35 -1.54
CA ALA A 130 -12.09 13.80 -2.29
C ALA A 130 -13.38 13.11 -1.83
N LEU A 131 -13.34 11.81 -1.51
CA LEU A 131 -14.48 11.09 -0.94
C LEU A 131 -14.91 11.65 0.41
N ILE A 132 -13.94 11.94 1.28
CA ILE A 132 -14.21 12.54 2.59
C ILE A 132 -14.77 13.96 2.43
N ARG A 133 -14.11 14.79 1.61
CA ARG A 133 -14.38 16.24 1.51
C ARG A 133 -15.66 16.58 0.74
N PHE A 134 -15.96 15.86 -0.33
CA PHE A 134 -17.11 16.19 -1.19
C PHE A 134 -18.34 15.34 -0.90
N PHE A 135 -18.15 14.12 -0.39
CA PHE A 135 -19.24 13.18 -0.18
C PHE A 135 -19.42 12.80 1.29
N GLY A 136 -18.60 13.34 2.21
CA GLY A 136 -18.68 13.05 3.64
C GLY A 136 -18.40 11.58 3.99
N VAL A 137 -17.77 10.83 3.08
CA VAL A 137 -17.59 9.38 3.21
C VAL A 137 -16.68 9.04 4.39
N GLN A 138 -16.98 7.92 5.03
CA GLN A 138 -16.23 7.39 6.17
C GLN A 138 -14.77 7.12 5.83
N THR A 139 -13.91 7.24 6.83
CA THR A 139 -12.45 7.13 6.71
C THR A 139 -12.01 5.76 6.19
N THR A 140 -12.68 4.69 6.61
CA THR A 140 -12.42 3.32 6.14
C THR A 140 -12.66 3.17 4.64
N VAL A 141 -13.80 3.64 4.13
CA VAL A 141 -14.11 3.52 2.70
C VAL A 141 -13.12 4.36 1.88
N SER A 142 -12.83 5.58 2.33
CA SER A 142 -11.86 6.47 1.70
C SER A 142 -10.44 5.90 1.68
N ASN A 143 -10.00 5.25 2.77
CA ASN A 143 -8.71 4.56 2.81
C ASN A 143 -8.67 3.36 1.86
N LEU A 144 -9.72 2.52 1.83
CA LEU A 144 -9.79 1.37 0.94
C LEU A 144 -9.76 1.80 -0.53
N THR A 145 -10.51 2.84 -0.91
CA THR A 145 -10.46 3.41 -2.26
C THR A 145 -9.06 3.91 -2.61
N ALA A 146 -8.41 4.65 -1.70
CA ALA A 146 -7.05 5.10 -1.92
C ALA A 146 -6.11 3.91 -2.14
N ILE A 147 -6.16 2.87 -1.31
CA ILE A 147 -5.26 1.72 -1.47
C ILE A 147 -5.51 0.96 -2.78
N ILE A 148 -6.77 0.80 -3.20
CA ILE A 148 -7.11 0.19 -4.49
C ILE A 148 -6.48 0.99 -5.64
N PHE A 149 -6.66 2.31 -5.65
CA PHE A 149 -6.03 3.16 -6.67
C PHE A 149 -4.51 3.14 -6.61
N ALA A 150 -3.93 3.20 -5.41
CA ALA A 150 -2.48 3.09 -5.23
C ALA A 150 -1.95 1.81 -5.84
N THR A 151 -2.65 0.69 -5.62
CA THR A 151 -2.29 -0.64 -6.15
C THR A 151 -2.36 -0.66 -7.67
N LEU A 152 -3.44 -0.13 -8.27
CA LEU A 152 -3.62 -0.07 -9.72
C LEU A 152 -2.57 0.83 -10.41
N PHE A 153 -2.31 2.01 -9.86
CA PHE A 153 -1.28 2.91 -10.38
C PHE A 153 0.12 2.32 -10.23
N ASN A 154 0.42 1.69 -9.09
CA ASN A 154 1.69 1.01 -8.90
C ASN A 154 1.87 -0.15 -9.88
N TYR A 155 0.86 -1.01 -10.06
CA TYR A 155 0.93 -2.09 -11.03
C TYR A 155 1.18 -1.58 -12.44
N THR A 156 0.39 -0.58 -12.87
CA THR A 156 0.52 0.04 -14.19
C THR A 156 1.89 0.66 -14.38
N GLY A 157 2.33 1.50 -13.44
CA GLY A 157 3.62 2.18 -13.54
C GLY A 157 4.80 1.21 -13.49
N ARG A 158 4.72 0.16 -12.68
CA ARG A 158 5.76 -0.87 -12.62
C ARG A 158 5.82 -1.70 -13.89
N LYS A 159 4.68 -2.05 -14.46
CA LYS A 159 4.59 -2.79 -15.72
C LYS A 159 5.17 -2.00 -16.90
N PHE A 160 4.87 -0.70 -17.01
CA PHE A 160 5.28 0.10 -18.16
C PHE A 160 6.64 0.78 -18.01
N PHE A 161 7.00 1.24 -16.81
CA PHE A 161 8.23 2.03 -16.60
C PHE A 161 9.39 1.21 -16.04
N ILE A 162 9.13 0.10 -15.34
CA ILE A 162 10.17 -0.64 -14.61
C ILE A 162 10.46 -1.99 -15.30
N PHE A 163 9.44 -2.81 -15.53
CA PHE A 163 9.59 -4.11 -16.16
C PHE A 163 9.47 -4.02 -17.69
N HIS A 164 10.10 -4.94 -18.41
CA HIS A 164 9.78 -5.13 -19.81
C HIS A 164 8.50 -5.96 -19.89
N GLY A 165 7.34 -5.29 -19.90
CA GLY A 165 6.04 -5.87 -20.31
C GLY A 165 5.53 -7.06 -19.53
#